data_AF-A0A814GAP8-F1
#
_entry.id   AF-A0A814GAP8-F1
#
_cell.length_a   1.000
_cell.length_b   1.000
_cell.length_c   1.000
_cell.angle_alpha   90.00
_cell.angle_beta   90.00
_cell.angle_gamma   90.00
#
_symmetry.space_group_name_H-M   'P 1'
#
loop_
_entity.id
_entity.type
_entity.pdbx_description
1 polymer ?
#
loop_
_entity_poly.entity_id
_entity_poly.type
_entity_poly.pdbx_seq_one_letter_code
_entity_poly.pdbx_strand_id
1 'polypeptide(L)'
;MYFILWIWFGILLIITIIDIIYLIYRIFFRHSRNIFLIENLDLILSNRITKEKQFQYFRRYFPIDNLFALWIISANSNSLIIGEILNELFQRKLRNGSDV
;
A
#
# COMPACT_ATOMS: atom_id res chain seq x y z
N MET A 1 -32.73 21.67 17.90
CA MET A 1 -31.94 21.73 16.64
C MET A 1 -30.46 21.93 16.90
N TYR A 2 -30.01 23.07 17.45
CA TYR A 2 -28.58 23.34 17.68
C TYR A 2 -27.85 22.34 18.59
N PHE A 3 -28.49 21.86 19.65
CA PHE A 3 -27.90 20.87 20.56
C PHE A 3 -27.63 19.51 19.87
N ILE A 4 -28.53 19.09 18.98
CA ILE A 4 -28.40 17.85 18.20
C ILE A 4 -27.26 17.97 17.18
N LEU A 5 -27.18 19.12 16.49
CA LEU A 5 -26.08 19.40 15.58
C LEU A 5 -24.73 19.43 16.31
N TRP A 6 -24.68 20.01 17.51
CA TRP A 6 -23.45 20.06 18.31
C TRP A 6 -22.96 18.66 18.69
N ILE A 7 -23.85 17.78 19.13
CA ILE A 7 -23.52 16.37 19.41
C ILE A 7 -23.10 15.64 18.11
N TRP A 8 -23.81 15.87 17.01
CA TRP A 8 -23.50 15.26 15.72
C TRP A 8 -22.11 15.62 15.21
N PHE A 9 -21.73 16.90 15.27
CA PHE A 9 -20.39 17.35 14.90
C PHE A 9 -19.32 16.84 15.86
N GLY A 10 -19.63 16.74 17.16
CA GLY A 10 -18.73 16.13 18.14
C GLY A 10 -18.44 14.66 17.82
N ILE A 11 -19.47 13.88 17.48
CA ILE A 11 -19.33 12.48 17.08
C ILE A 11 -18.51 12.36 15.79
N LEU A 12 -18.82 13.17 14.77
CA LEU A 12 -18.06 13.20 13.52
C LEU A 12 -16.58 13.51 13.78
N LEU A 13 -16.30 14.50 14.62
CA LEU A 13 -14.93 14.89 14.96
C LEU A 13 -14.17 13.75 15.65
N ILE A 14 -14.80 13.03 16.58
CA ILE A 14 -14.19 11.86 17.22
C ILE A 14 -13.90 10.75 16.20
N ILE A 15 -14.86 10.45 15.31
CA ILE A 15 -14.68 9.45 14.25
C ILE A 15 -13.51 9.85 13.34
N THR A 16 -13.44 11.11 12.93
CA THR A 16 -12.35 11.63 12.09
C THR A 16 -11.00 11.56 12.80
N ILE A 17 -10.93 11.87 14.10
CA ILE A 17 -9.69 11.74 14.88
C ILE A 17 -9.23 10.27 14.92
N ILE A 18 -10.14 9.33 15.18
CA ILE A 18 -9.83 7.90 15.20
C ILE A 18 -9.31 7.44 13.83
N ASP A 19 -9.95 7.88 12.75
CA ASP A 19 -9.55 7.54 11.38
C ASP A 19 -8.17 8.11 11.03
N ILE A 20 -7.88 9.36 11.44
CA ILE A 20 -6.55 9.96 11.29
C ILE A 20 -5.51 9.17 12.08
N ILE A 21 -5.78 8.79 13.32
CA ILE A 21 -4.87 7.99 14.14
C ILE A 21 -4.64 6.62 13.49
N TYR A 22 -5.69 5.99 12.97
CA TYR A 22 -5.58 4.73 12.25
C TYR A 22 -4.74 4.87 10.98
N LEU A 23 -4.93 5.95 10.21
CA LEU A 23 -4.17 6.27 9.01
C LEU A 23 -2.69 6.53 9.33
N ILE A 24 -2.40 7.31 10.37
CA ILE A 24 -1.03 7.54 10.86
C ILE A 24 -0.40 6.22 11.29
N TYR A 25 -1.09 5.44 12.13
CA TYR A 25 -0.61 4.13 12.56
C TYR A 25 -0.29 3.26 11.35
N ARG A 26 -1.20 3.20 10.37
CA ARG A 26 -1.03 2.40 9.15
C ARG A 26 0.13 2.87 8.26
N ILE A 27 0.37 4.19 8.16
CA ILE A 27 1.50 4.77 7.40
C ILE A 27 2.83 4.43 8.07
N PHE A 28 2.91 4.56 9.40
CA PHE A 28 4.15 4.32 10.15
C PHE A 28 4.43 2.83 10.38
N PHE A 29 3.40 1.98 10.44
CA PHE A 29 3.58 0.55 10.74
C PHE A 29 4.05 -0.22 9.50
N ARG A 30 5.37 -0.47 9.46
CA ARG A 30 6.07 -1.26 8.43
C ARG A 30 5.47 -2.64 8.15
N HIS A 31 4.67 -3.20 9.06
CA HIS A 31 4.08 -4.53 8.91
C HIS A 31 2.97 -4.57 7.84
N SER A 32 2.13 -3.53 7.74
CA SER A 32 1.08 -3.46 6.70
C SER A 32 1.69 -3.37 5.29
N ARG A 33 2.87 -2.74 5.18
CA ARG A 33 3.65 -2.67 3.93
C ARG A 33 4.04 -4.05 3.42
N ASN A 34 4.42 -4.96 4.31
CA ASN A 34 4.86 -6.29 3.93
C ASN A 34 3.67 -7.17 3.54
N ILE A 35 2.55 -7.08 4.26
CA ILE A 35 1.35 -7.87 3.95
C ILE A 35 0.82 -7.50 2.56
N PHE A 36 0.66 -6.21 2.27
CA PHE A 36 0.17 -5.77 0.97
C PHE A 36 1.05 -6.24 -0.19
N LEU A 37 2.37 -6.12 -0.02
CA LEU A 37 3.31 -6.51 -1.06
C LEU A 37 3.39 -8.04 -1.19
N ILE A 38 3.32 -8.79 -0.09
CA ILE A 38 3.27 -10.26 -0.09
C ILE A 38 2.00 -10.77 -0.78
N GLU A 39 0.83 -10.21 -0.47
CA GLU A 39 -0.45 -10.60 -1.08
C GLU A 39 -0.45 -10.35 -2.59
N ASN A 40 0.01 -9.17 -3.03
CA ASN A 40 0.08 -8.86 -4.46
C ASN A 40 1.17 -9.67 -5.18
N LEU A 41 2.32 -9.94 -4.55
CA LEU A 41 3.32 -10.84 -5.11
C LEU A 41 2.87 -12.32 -5.13
N ASP A 42 1.98 -12.76 -4.23
CA ASP A 42 1.40 -14.10 -4.28
C ASP A 42 0.53 -14.32 -5.51
N LEU A 43 -0.20 -13.28 -5.91
CA LEU A 43 -1.01 -13.32 -7.12
C LEU A 43 -0.16 -13.35 -8.41
N ILE A 44 1.07 -12.79 -8.37
CA ILE A 44 1.91 -12.61 -9.56
C ILE A 44 2.98 -13.71 -9.69
N LEU A 45 3.59 -14.16 -8.58
CA LEU A 45 4.73 -15.08 -8.58
C LEU A 45 4.33 -16.48 -8.09
N SER A 46 4.18 -17.41 -9.04
CA SER A 46 3.91 -18.83 -8.77
C SER A 46 5.07 -19.58 -8.09
N ASN A 47 6.30 -19.02 -8.04
CA ASN A 47 7.50 -19.74 -7.60
C ASN A 47 8.14 -19.10 -6.35
N ARG A 48 8.15 -19.83 -5.21
CA ARG A 48 8.49 -19.28 -3.87
C ARG A 48 9.95 -18.84 -3.71
N ILE A 49 10.90 -19.50 -4.35
CA ILE A 49 12.35 -19.27 -4.15
C ILE A 49 12.81 -17.95 -4.78
N THR A 50 12.22 -17.57 -5.92
CA THR A 50 12.47 -16.27 -6.57
C THR A 50 11.83 -15.12 -5.81
N LYS A 51 10.76 -15.42 -5.06
CA LYS A 51 9.89 -14.47 -4.35
C LYS A 51 10.62 -13.74 -3.22
N GLU A 52 11.39 -14.44 -2.38
CA GLU A 52 12.11 -13.80 -1.27
C GLU A 52 13.24 -12.88 -1.73
N LYS A 53 14.01 -13.32 -2.74
CA LYS A 53 15.08 -12.50 -3.33
C LYS A 53 14.51 -11.26 -4.02
N GLN A 54 13.43 -11.42 -4.79
CA GLN A 54 12.77 -10.30 -5.44
C GLN A 54 12.10 -9.36 -4.43
N PHE A 55 11.52 -9.88 -3.35
CA PHE A 55 10.94 -9.07 -2.28
C PHE A 55 11.97 -8.23 -1.54
N GLN A 56 13.13 -8.81 -1.21
CA GLN A 56 14.25 -8.05 -0.63
C GLN A 56 14.77 -6.98 -1.58
N TYR A 57 14.85 -7.29 -2.89
CA TYR A 57 15.25 -6.33 -3.91
C TYR A 57 14.21 -5.20 -4.01
N PHE A 58 12.93 -5.52 -4.08
CA PHE A 58 11.82 -4.56 -4.13
C PHE A 58 11.85 -3.61 -2.93
N ARG A 59 12.01 -4.15 -1.72
CA ARG A 59 12.07 -3.37 -0.48
C ARG A 59 13.24 -2.38 -0.45
N ARG A 60 14.34 -2.67 -1.17
CA ARG A 60 15.51 -1.79 -1.25
C ARG A 60 15.34 -0.67 -2.27
N TYR A 61 14.55 -0.89 -3.32
CA TYR A 61 14.40 0.05 -4.44
C TYR A 61 13.05 0.76 -4.52
N PHE A 62 12.06 0.36 -3.71
CA PHE A 62 10.79 1.07 -3.61
C PHE A 62 10.81 2.06 -2.43
N PRO A 63 10.98 3.37 -2.69
CA PRO A 63 10.85 4.39 -1.66
C PRO A 63 9.43 4.39 -1.08
N ILE A 64 9.31 4.91 0.14
CA ILE A 64 8.06 4.97 0.91
C ILE A 64 6.96 5.69 0.12
N ASP A 65 7.34 6.72 -0.64
CA ASP A 65 6.43 7.56 -1.41
C ASP A 65 5.75 6.80 -2.55
N ASN A 66 6.50 5.93 -3.25
CA ASN A 66 5.93 5.10 -4.34
C ASN A 66 4.97 4.05 -3.79
N LEU A 67 5.24 3.51 -2.59
CA LEU A 67 4.34 2.57 -1.93
C LEU A 67 3.06 3.27 -1.47
N PHE A 68 3.18 4.50 -0.97
CA PHE A 68 2.04 5.32 -0.57
C PHE A 68 1.15 5.66 -1.77
N ALA A 69 1.75 6.04 -2.90
CA ALA A 69 1.01 6.28 -4.15
C ALA A 69 0.26 5.01 -4.60
N LEU A 70 0.93 3.85 -4.60
CA LEU A 70 0.32 2.57 -4.95
C LEU A 70 -0.83 2.20 -4.01
N TRP A 71 -0.72 2.55 -2.73
CA TRP A 71 -1.76 2.33 -1.73
C TRP A 71 -2.95 3.28 -1.89
N ILE A 72 -2.73 4.56 -2.21
CA ILE A 72 -3.83 5.47 -2.55
C ILE A 72 -4.59 4.97 -3.78
N ILE A 73 -3.85 4.51 -4.81
CA ILE A 73 -4.44 3.90 -6.00
C ILE A 73 -5.24 2.67 -5.58
N SER A 74 -4.70 1.84 -4.67
CA SER A 74 -5.38 0.67 -4.14
C SER A 74 -6.68 0.97 -3.40
N ALA A 75 -6.74 2.06 -2.64
CA ALA A 75 -7.94 2.42 -1.91
C ALA A 75 -9.07 2.86 -2.85
N ASN A 76 -8.73 3.27 -4.08
CA ASN A 76 -9.67 3.79 -5.07
C ASN A 76 -9.87 2.85 -6.28
N SER A 77 -9.18 1.71 -6.32
CA SER A 77 -9.15 0.79 -7.46
C SER A 77 -9.33 -0.66 -7.03
N ASN A 78 -9.76 -1.52 -7.95
CA ASN A 78 -9.86 -2.94 -7.69
C ASN A 78 -8.47 -3.55 -7.42
N SER A 79 -8.39 -4.50 -6.49
CA SER A 79 -7.13 -5.10 -6.04
C SER A 79 -6.32 -5.71 -7.18
N LEU A 80 -7.02 -6.21 -8.20
CA LEU A 80 -6.46 -6.84 -9.40
C LEU A 80 -5.64 -5.86 -10.26
N ILE A 81 -6.11 -4.63 -10.43
CA ILE A 81 -5.44 -3.59 -11.25
C ILE A 81 -4.10 -3.20 -10.63
N ILE A 82 -4.01 -3.19 -9.30
CA ILE A 82 -2.77 -2.84 -8.60
C ILE A 82 -1.73 -3.95 -8.76
N GLY A 83 -2.17 -5.21 -8.74
CA GLY A 83 -1.31 -6.34 -9.04
C GLY A 83 -0.68 -6.21 -10.43
N GLU A 84 -1.45 -5.80 -11.43
CA GLU A 84 -0.96 -5.53 -12.78
C GLU A 84 0.02 -4.35 -12.83
N ILE A 85 -0.30 -3.23 -12.18
CA ILE A 85 0.60 -2.06 -12.10
C ILE A 85 1.90 -2.41 -11.39
N LEU A 86 1.83 -3.19 -10.31
CA LEU A 86 2.99 -3.64 -9.55
C LEU A 86 3.87 -4.57 -10.41
N ASN A 87 3.25 -5.47 -11.19
CA ASN A 87 3.94 -6.35 -12.12
C ASN A 87 4.62 -5.55 -13.24
N GLU A 88 3.95 -4.57 -13.83
CA GLU A 88 4.54 -3.68 -14.84
C GLU A 88 5.71 -2.87 -14.29
N LEU A 89 5.56 -2.25 -13.11
CA LEU A 89 6.63 -1.50 -12.45
C LEU A 89 7.83 -2.40 -12.16
N PHE A 90 7.57 -3.64 -11.75
CA PHE A 90 8.59 -4.62 -11.48
C PHE A 90 9.35 -5.05 -12.74
N GLN A 91 8.63 -5.39 -13.81
CA GLN A 91 9.23 -5.78 -15.09
C GLN A 91 10.03 -4.65 -15.72
N ARG A 92 9.51 -3.41 -15.70
CA ARG A 92 10.24 -2.23 -16.18
C ARG A 92 11.52 -1.99 -15.39
N LYS A 93 11.49 -2.18 -14.07
CA LYS A 93 12.67 -1.97 -13.23
C LYS A 93 13.71 -3.08 -13.39
N LEU A 94 13.28 -4.33 -13.54
CA LEU A 94 14.18 -5.45 -13.87
C LEU A 94 14.85 -5.24 -15.23
N ARG A 95 14.10 -4.78 -16.24
CA ARG A 95 14.63 -4.47 -17.57
C ARG A 95 15.66 -3.33 -17.55
N ASN A 96 15.39 -2.25 -16.83
CA ASN A 96 16.37 -1.16 -16.67
C ASN A 96 17.56 -1.52 -15.76
N GLY A 97 17.47 -2.60 -14.99
CA GLY A 97 18.55 -3.10 -14.14
C GLY A 97 19.48 -4.11 -14.85
N SER A 98 19.16 -4.55 -16.07
CA SER A 98 20.03 -5.44 -16.87
C SER A 98 20.98 -4.70 -17.81
N ASP A 99 20.88 -3.36 -17.88
CA ASP A 99 21.73 -2.51 -18.72
C ASP A 99 22.95 -1.93 -17.96
N VAL A 100 23.26 -2.47 -16.77
CA VAL A 100 24.47 -2.14 -15.97
C VAL A 100 25.18 -3.40 -15.52
#